data_AF-A0A6A3DAC5-F1
#
_entry.id   AF-A0A6A3DAC5-F1
#
_cell.length_a   1.000
_cell.length_b   1.000
_cell.length_c   1.000
_cell.angle_alpha   90.00
_cell.angle_beta   90.00
_cell.angle_gamma   90.00
#
_symmetry.space_group_name_H-M   'P 1'
#
loop_
_entity.id
_entity.type
_entity.pdbx_description
1 polymer ?
#
loop_
_entity_poly.entity_id
_entity_poly.type
_entity_poly.pdbx_seq_one_letter_code
_entity_poly.pdbx_strand_id
1 'polypeptide(L)'
;PPVIFFSIVLAYLAVFAGFCYAAWPFAASVVLVPYIAVKLQLKLVSLLFEAAARGFKPRFPEWTIGYELTISMMRYGFVEYDHVVANGNAHRLRGPFELHGRMILKSCCKKHNTAPEKMVANGMEHMWLRDPEKKQHRVVVIHYHGGGYCVSDPLQDVELANEEHTKLKQILKEQYQLDVSVDVLLANYRKAPEFLYPTALNDCFDMYKYVLEHENITPNHVVISGDSAGGEMCITNCMRLRKESPELQPVAALCYSPVVDFSETGNDEKTPYCILAANFADSCLATYTRNVTDPEERRLVSPINHSLR
;
A
#
# COMPACT_ATOMS: atom_id res chain seq x y z
N PRO A 1 31.13 -15.28 33.55
CA PRO A 1 30.13 -15.57 34.61
C PRO A 1 28.85 -16.19 34.01
N PRO A 2 28.26 -17.23 34.64
CA PRO A 2 27.06 -17.92 34.15
C PRO A 2 25.88 -16.98 33.86
N VAL A 3 25.77 -15.89 34.61
CA VAL A 3 24.76 -14.83 34.44
C VAL A 3 24.87 -14.14 33.09
N ILE A 4 26.08 -13.84 32.61
CA ILE A 4 26.29 -13.19 31.30
C ILE A 4 25.89 -14.14 30.16
N PHE A 5 26.26 -15.42 30.26
CA PHE A 5 25.88 -16.43 29.29
C PHE A 5 24.36 -16.59 29.20
N PHE A 6 23.68 -16.67 30.35
CA PHE A 6 22.21 -16.78 30.41
C PHE A 6 21.51 -15.55 29.80
N SER A 7 22.00 -14.34 30.09
CA SER A 7 21.46 -13.11 29.49
C SER A 7 21.62 -13.06 27.97
N ILE A 8 22.76 -13.52 27.44
CA ILE A 8 22.99 -13.60 25.99
C ILE A 8 22.03 -14.60 25.34
N VAL A 9 21.83 -15.76 25.96
CA VAL A 9 20.89 -16.78 25.46
C VAL A 9 19.46 -16.24 25.45
N LEU A 10 19.02 -15.58 26.52
CA LEU A 10 17.68 -14.98 26.57
C LEU A 10 17.49 -13.89 25.52
N ALA A 11 18.50 -13.02 25.33
CA ALA A 11 18.46 -11.99 24.29
C ALA A 11 18.36 -12.61 22.89
N TYR A 12 19.15 -13.66 22.61
CA TYR A 12 19.07 -14.37 21.35
C TYR A 12 17.69 -15.02 21.14
N LEU A 13 17.14 -15.69 22.16
CA LEU A 13 15.81 -16.29 22.07
C LEU A 13 14.72 -15.25 21.78
N ALA A 14 14.80 -14.06 22.38
CA ALA A 14 13.87 -12.97 22.09
C ALA A 14 13.99 -12.46 20.64
N VAL A 15 15.23 -12.27 20.15
CA VAL A 15 15.47 -11.90 18.75
C VAL A 15 14.97 -12.98 17.80
N PHE A 16 15.26 -14.24 18.09
CA PHE A 16 14.82 -15.39 17.30
C PHE A 16 13.29 -15.48 17.24
N ALA A 17 12.61 -15.28 18.36
CA ALA A 17 11.15 -15.22 18.40
C ALA A 17 10.60 -14.09 17.52
N GLY A 18 11.26 -12.92 17.50
CA GLY A 18 10.93 -11.83 16.58
C GLY A 18 11.08 -12.23 15.10
N PHE A 19 12.15 -12.94 14.74
CA PHE A 19 12.32 -13.47 13.39
C PHE A 19 11.31 -14.56 13.03
N CYS A 20 10.90 -15.41 13.99
CA CYS A 20 9.82 -16.38 13.78
C CYS A 20 8.48 -15.67 13.50
N TYR A 21 8.19 -14.58 14.22
CA TYR A 21 7.01 -13.76 13.92
C TYR A 21 7.10 -13.16 12.51
N ALA A 22 8.24 -12.57 12.14
CA ALA A 22 8.45 -12.03 10.80
C ALA A 22 8.40 -13.09 9.69
N ALA A 23 8.80 -14.34 9.99
CA ALA A 23 8.77 -15.46 9.06
C ALA A 23 7.36 -16.02 8.81
N TRP A 24 6.41 -15.78 9.71
CA TRP A 24 5.07 -16.37 9.69
C TRP A 24 4.30 -16.18 8.37
N PRO A 25 4.31 -14.99 7.73
CA PRO A 25 3.62 -14.79 6.45
C PRO A 25 4.27 -15.56 5.29
N PHE A 26 5.56 -15.88 5.39
CA PHE A 26 6.33 -16.56 4.35
C PHE A 26 6.29 -18.10 4.49
N ALA A 27 5.67 -18.63 5.55
CA ALA A 27 5.66 -20.05 5.85
C ALA A 27 4.36 -20.73 5.38
N ALA A 28 4.49 -21.79 4.57
CA ALA A 28 3.35 -22.64 4.18
C ALA A 28 2.83 -23.52 5.33
N SER A 29 3.65 -23.72 6.38
CA SER A 29 3.26 -24.45 7.60
C SER A 29 4.03 -23.94 8.81
N VAL A 30 3.53 -24.22 10.03
CA VAL A 30 4.19 -23.86 11.30
C VAL A 30 5.59 -24.48 11.43
N VAL A 31 5.81 -25.64 10.80
CA VAL A 31 7.09 -26.35 10.86
C VAL A 31 8.20 -25.59 10.12
N LEU A 32 7.84 -24.83 9.07
CA LEU A 32 8.81 -24.09 8.27
C LEU A 32 9.24 -22.75 8.90
N VAL A 33 8.49 -22.24 9.87
CA VAL A 33 8.72 -20.92 10.49
C VAL A 33 10.14 -20.78 11.05
N PRO A 34 10.67 -21.73 11.85
CA PRO A 34 12.03 -21.60 12.39
C PRO A 34 13.10 -21.61 11.29
N TYR A 35 12.90 -22.37 10.21
CA TYR A 35 13.84 -22.44 9.08
C TYR A 35 13.91 -21.13 8.32
N ILE A 36 12.74 -20.53 8.04
CA ILE A 36 12.65 -19.21 7.41
C ILE A 36 13.23 -18.14 8.33
N ALA A 37 12.97 -18.19 9.64
CA ALA A 37 13.54 -17.28 10.62
C ALA A 37 15.08 -17.31 10.63
N VAL A 38 15.70 -18.49 10.50
CA VAL A 38 17.15 -18.62 10.34
C VAL A 38 17.62 -18.01 9.02
N LYS A 39 16.93 -18.26 7.90
CA LYS A 39 17.27 -17.65 6.61
C LYS A 39 17.22 -16.12 6.65
N LEU A 40 16.18 -15.54 7.28
CA LEU A 40 16.06 -14.10 7.46
C LEU A 40 17.21 -13.51 8.30
N GLN A 41 17.63 -14.19 9.37
CA GLN A 41 18.80 -13.78 10.16
C GLN A 41 20.09 -13.83 9.34
N LEU A 42 20.33 -14.91 8.60
CA LEU A 42 21.49 -15.05 7.72
C LEU A 42 21.51 -13.95 6.66
N LYS A 43 20.35 -13.62 6.09
CA LYS A 43 20.23 -12.52 5.12
C LYS A 43 20.55 -11.17 5.77
N LEU A 44 20.01 -10.88 6.95
CA LEU A 44 20.32 -9.64 7.67
C LEU A 44 21.81 -9.53 7.97
N VAL A 45 22.44 -10.60 8.45
CA VAL A 45 23.88 -10.65 8.72
C VAL A 45 24.69 -10.39 7.44
N SER A 46 24.33 -11.02 6.32
CA SER A 46 24.94 -10.74 5.02
C SER A 46 24.85 -9.27 4.63
N LEU A 47 23.67 -8.67 4.77
CA LEU A 47 23.44 -7.25 4.45
C LEU A 47 24.26 -6.32 5.37
N LEU A 48 24.42 -6.67 6.64
CA LEU A 48 25.26 -5.92 7.59
C LEU A 48 26.75 -6.02 7.23
N PHE A 49 27.24 -7.18 6.79
CA PHE A 49 28.60 -7.33 6.27
C PHE A 49 28.82 -6.51 5.00
N GLU A 50 27.86 -6.53 4.08
CA GLU A 50 27.88 -5.69 2.87
C GLU A 50 27.92 -4.19 3.22
N ALA A 51 27.10 -3.76 4.18
CA ALA A 51 27.10 -2.38 4.66
C ALA A 51 28.43 -2.01 5.33
N ALA A 52 28.99 -2.90 6.16
CA ALA A 52 30.29 -2.70 6.82
C ALA A 52 31.45 -2.58 5.80
N ALA A 53 31.44 -3.39 4.73
CA ALA A 53 32.40 -3.29 3.63
C ALA A 53 32.32 -1.95 2.90
N ARG A 54 31.16 -1.27 2.92
CA ARG A 54 30.96 0.10 2.43
C ARG A 54 31.22 1.18 3.49
N GLY A 55 31.70 0.82 4.68
CA GLY A 55 31.86 1.75 5.80
C GLY A 55 30.54 2.31 6.32
N PHE A 56 29.47 1.50 6.29
CA PHE A 56 28.10 1.89 6.59
C PHE A 56 27.58 3.06 5.75
N LYS A 57 28.08 3.17 4.51
CA LYS A 57 27.50 4.06 3.50
C LYS A 57 26.44 3.31 2.70
N PRO A 58 25.27 3.93 2.47
CA PRO A 58 24.22 3.33 1.67
C PRO A 58 24.69 3.13 0.22
N ARG A 59 24.10 2.17 -0.48
CA ARG A 59 24.36 1.92 -1.90
C ARG A 59 23.99 3.13 -2.77
N PHE A 60 22.95 3.84 -2.39
CA PHE A 60 22.48 5.06 -3.05
C PHE A 60 22.57 6.26 -2.10
N PRO A 61 23.10 7.43 -2.53
CA PRO A 61 23.28 8.60 -1.68
C PRO A 61 21.99 9.13 -1.04
N GLU A 62 20.85 8.94 -1.70
CA GLU A 62 19.54 9.39 -1.26
C GLU A 62 18.95 8.49 -0.16
N TRP A 63 19.54 7.32 0.06
CA TRP A 63 19.03 6.33 1.01
C TRP A 63 19.68 6.48 2.38
N THR A 64 18.97 6.01 3.39
CA THR A 64 19.59 5.70 4.69
C THR A 64 19.95 4.22 4.75
N ILE A 65 20.91 3.85 5.60
CA ILE A 65 21.22 2.43 5.85
C ILE A 65 19.99 1.68 6.37
N GLY A 66 19.19 2.31 7.24
CA GLY A 66 17.96 1.72 7.74
C GLY A 66 16.96 1.43 6.62
N TYR A 67 16.80 2.36 5.68
CA TYR A 67 15.96 2.17 4.50
C TYR A 67 16.48 1.02 3.62
N GLU A 68 17.78 1.02 3.29
CA GLU A 68 18.41 -0.04 2.48
C GLU A 68 18.20 -1.43 3.08
N LEU A 69 18.43 -1.59 4.38
CA LEU A 69 18.24 -2.85 5.09
C LEU A 69 16.77 -3.27 5.05
N THR A 70 15.84 -2.33 5.28
CA THR A 70 14.40 -2.61 5.29
C THR A 70 13.93 -3.10 3.93
N ILE A 71 14.23 -2.36 2.86
CA ILE A 71 13.77 -2.75 1.52
C ILE A 71 14.45 -4.04 1.04
N SER A 72 15.71 -4.27 1.41
CA SER A 72 16.44 -5.48 1.01
C SER A 72 15.89 -6.73 1.71
N MET A 73 15.49 -6.59 2.98
CA MET A 73 14.84 -7.67 3.73
C MET A 73 13.43 -7.95 3.20
N MET A 74 12.63 -6.91 2.93
CA MET A 74 11.30 -7.06 2.31
C MET A 74 11.40 -7.71 0.93
N ARG A 75 12.29 -7.21 0.07
CA ARG A 75 12.53 -7.78 -1.27
C ARG A 75 12.94 -9.25 -1.18
N TYR A 76 13.85 -9.61 -0.25
CA TYR A 76 14.24 -11.00 -0.05
C TYR A 76 13.05 -11.91 0.27
N GLY A 77 12.16 -11.46 1.16
CA GLY A 77 10.93 -12.19 1.48
C GLY A 77 10.02 -12.37 0.26
N PHE A 78 9.85 -11.32 -0.55
CA PHE A 78 9.03 -11.37 -1.75
C PHE A 78 9.65 -12.24 -2.85
N VAL A 79 10.94 -12.15 -3.12
CA VAL A 79 11.60 -12.99 -4.14
C VAL A 79 11.50 -14.47 -3.79
N GLU A 80 11.74 -14.85 -2.53
CA GLU A 80 11.83 -16.26 -2.13
C GLU A 80 10.47 -16.93 -1.87
N TYR A 81 9.47 -16.16 -1.45
CA TYR A 81 8.22 -16.70 -0.90
C TYR A 81 6.95 -16.06 -1.49
N ASP A 82 7.08 -15.43 -2.67
CA ASP A 82 6.00 -14.72 -3.37
C ASP A 82 4.67 -15.49 -3.38
N HIS A 83 4.67 -16.71 -3.87
CA HIS A 83 3.50 -17.54 -4.11
C HIS A 83 2.84 -17.99 -2.80
N VAL A 84 3.63 -18.22 -1.74
CA VAL A 84 3.08 -18.54 -0.40
C VAL A 84 2.34 -17.33 0.16
N VAL A 85 2.94 -16.15 0.01
CA VAL A 85 2.34 -14.89 0.46
C VAL A 85 1.06 -14.62 -0.34
N ALA A 86 1.16 -14.49 -1.66
CA ALA A 86 0.03 -14.06 -2.49
C ALA A 86 -1.16 -15.03 -2.42
N ASN A 87 -0.92 -16.34 -2.52
CA ASN A 87 -2.02 -17.32 -2.67
C ASN A 87 -2.78 -17.64 -1.37
N GLY A 88 -2.16 -17.45 -0.21
CA GLY A 88 -2.75 -17.94 1.05
C GLY A 88 -2.44 -17.11 2.28
N ASN A 89 -1.28 -16.46 2.34
CA ASN A 89 -0.81 -15.78 3.55
C ASN A 89 -0.89 -14.25 3.49
N ALA A 90 -1.41 -13.66 2.41
CA ALA A 90 -1.45 -12.21 2.22
C ALA A 90 -2.11 -11.46 3.40
N HIS A 91 -3.18 -12.03 3.96
CA HIS A 91 -3.87 -11.51 5.15
C HIS A 91 -2.96 -11.37 6.38
N ARG A 92 -1.91 -12.20 6.50
CA ARG A 92 -0.95 -12.16 7.61
C ARG A 92 0.00 -10.96 7.54
N LEU A 93 0.15 -10.35 6.37
CA LEU A 93 0.94 -9.13 6.21
C LEU A 93 0.13 -7.86 6.48
N ARG A 94 -1.20 -7.90 6.38
CA ARG A 94 -2.07 -6.71 6.55
C ARG A 94 -1.93 -6.11 7.96
N GLY A 95 -1.94 -6.94 9.00
CA GLY A 95 -1.78 -6.49 10.39
C GLY A 95 -0.43 -5.79 10.68
N PRO A 96 0.72 -6.34 10.25
CA PRO A 96 2.01 -5.63 10.30
C PRO A 96 2.01 -4.27 9.59
N PHE A 97 1.40 -4.16 8.41
CA PHE A 97 1.27 -2.88 7.69
C PHE A 97 0.37 -1.89 8.44
N GLU A 98 -0.79 -2.35 8.92
CA GLU A 98 -1.70 -1.55 9.76
C GLU A 98 -0.97 -1.03 11.02
N LEU A 99 -0.22 -1.90 11.71
CA LEU A 99 0.53 -1.53 12.90
C LEU A 99 1.58 -0.45 12.60
N HIS A 100 2.30 -0.59 11.48
CA HIS A 100 3.25 0.43 11.04
C HIS A 100 2.55 1.79 10.83
N GLY A 101 1.48 1.81 10.03
CA GLY A 101 0.67 3.01 9.80
C GLY A 101 0.16 3.63 11.10
N ARG A 102 -0.36 2.81 12.02
CA ARG A 102 -0.83 3.25 13.34
C ARG A 102 0.27 3.87 14.20
N MET A 103 1.50 3.34 14.15
CA MET A 103 2.64 3.89 14.91
C MET A 103 3.02 5.29 14.43
N ILE A 104 2.92 5.58 13.13
CA ILE A 104 3.30 6.88 12.56
C ILE A 104 2.14 7.87 12.41
N LEU A 105 0.88 7.40 12.49
CA LEU A 105 -0.34 8.20 12.30
C LEU A 105 -0.31 9.52 13.08
N LYS A 106 -0.06 9.47 14.39
CA LYS A 106 -0.08 10.67 15.25
C LYS A 106 1.01 11.67 14.87
N SER A 107 2.22 11.20 14.57
CA SER A 107 3.33 12.08 14.17
C SER A 107 3.09 12.71 12.80
N CYS A 108 2.59 11.94 11.83
CA CYS A 108 2.24 12.45 10.51
C CYS A 108 1.12 13.49 10.60
N CYS A 109 0.03 13.18 11.29
CA CYS A 109 -1.08 14.13 11.45
C CYS A 109 -0.63 15.42 12.15
N LYS A 110 0.23 15.32 13.17
CA LYS A 110 0.79 16.52 13.83
C LYS A 110 1.65 17.35 12.89
N LYS A 111 2.50 16.72 12.07
CA LYS A 111 3.37 17.41 11.10
C LYS A 111 2.56 18.17 10.05
N HIS A 112 1.45 17.58 9.62
CA HIS A 112 0.62 18.09 8.52
C HIS A 112 -0.62 18.87 8.99
N ASN A 113 -0.82 19.00 10.30
CA ASN A 113 -1.97 19.64 10.93
C ASN A 113 -3.31 19.05 10.45
N THR A 114 -3.41 17.71 10.46
CA THR A 114 -4.65 16.99 10.17
C THR A 114 -5.20 16.32 11.44
N ALA A 115 -6.50 16.05 11.46
CA ALA A 115 -7.18 15.35 12.55
C ALA A 115 -7.64 13.96 12.06
N PRO A 116 -7.09 12.85 12.61
CA PRO A 116 -7.52 11.53 12.22
C PRO A 116 -8.92 11.22 12.79
N GLU A 117 -9.84 10.78 11.95
CA GLU A 117 -11.21 10.44 12.29
C GLU A 117 -11.59 9.09 11.66
N LYS A 118 -11.96 8.12 12.50
CA LYS A 118 -12.39 6.80 12.02
C LYS A 118 -13.78 6.89 11.41
N MET A 119 -13.97 6.25 10.26
CA MET A 119 -15.27 6.06 9.63
C MET A 119 -15.52 4.57 9.41
N VAL A 120 -16.70 4.08 9.75
CA VAL A 120 -17.14 2.72 9.42
C VAL A 120 -18.22 2.81 8.36
N ALA A 121 -17.95 2.25 7.19
CA ALA A 121 -18.87 2.18 6.06
C ALA A 121 -18.68 0.84 5.35
N ASN A 122 -19.74 0.30 4.71
CA ASN A 122 -19.68 -0.96 3.97
C ASN A 122 -19.04 -2.14 4.74
N GLY A 123 -19.19 -2.14 6.08
CA GLY A 123 -18.62 -3.15 6.97
C GLY A 123 -17.10 -3.08 7.19
N MET A 124 -16.43 -2.00 6.76
CA MET A 124 -14.98 -1.80 6.89
C MET A 124 -14.66 -0.52 7.66
N GLU A 125 -13.50 -0.49 8.34
CA GLU A 125 -12.94 0.72 8.92
C GLU A 125 -12.11 1.46 7.87
N HIS A 126 -12.37 2.77 7.75
CA HIS A 126 -11.66 3.75 6.94
C HIS A 126 -11.11 4.85 7.85
N MET A 127 -10.14 5.63 7.37
CA MET A 127 -9.53 6.71 8.16
C MET A 127 -9.58 8.03 7.40
N TRP A 128 -10.35 8.98 7.91
CA TRP A 128 -10.25 10.36 7.50
C TRP A 128 -9.02 11.01 8.13
N LEU A 129 -8.35 11.85 7.34
CA LEU A 129 -7.40 12.86 7.77
C LEU A 129 -8.07 14.20 7.48
N ARG A 130 -8.78 14.75 8.48
CA ARG A 130 -9.55 15.98 8.33
C ARG A 130 -8.68 17.21 8.44
N ASP A 131 -8.99 18.24 7.67
CA ASP A 131 -8.54 19.59 7.96
C ASP A 131 -9.24 20.08 9.24
N PRO A 132 -8.50 20.52 10.27
CA PRO A 132 -9.11 21.05 11.49
C PRO A 132 -9.87 22.35 11.24
N GLU A 133 -9.53 23.10 10.19
CA GLU A 133 -10.21 24.34 9.81
C GLU A 133 -11.18 24.08 8.66
N LYS A 134 -12.49 24.15 8.94
CA LYS A 134 -13.50 24.13 7.89
C LYS A 134 -13.51 25.47 7.16
N LYS A 135 -13.30 25.44 5.84
CA LYS A 135 -13.38 26.61 4.96
C LYS A 135 -14.70 26.62 4.18
N GLN A 136 -14.99 27.74 3.53
CA GLN A 136 -16.15 27.85 2.64
C GLN A 136 -16.06 26.87 1.46
N HIS A 137 -14.86 26.67 0.93
CA HIS A 137 -14.57 25.71 -0.12
C HIS A 137 -13.83 24.51 0.46
N ARG A 138 -14.27 23.32 0.06
CA ARG A 138 -13.73 22.04 0.55
C ARG A 138 -13.38 21.15 -0.62
N VAL A 139 -12.21 20.52 -0.55
CA VAL A 139 -11.80 19.45 -1.46
C VAL A 139 -11.70 18.16 -0.68
N VAL A 140 -12.21 17.07 -1.22
CA VAL A 140 -12.08 15.73 -0.66
C VAL A 140 -11.20 14.89 -1.57
N VAL A 141 -10.15 14.29 -1.02
CA VAL A 141 -9.33 13.28 -1.69
C VAL A 141 -9.74 11.92 -1.16
N ILE A 142 -10.11 10.98 -2.03
CA ILE A 142 -10.37 9.59 -1.66
C ILE A 142 -9.18 8.77 -2.13
N HIS A 143 -8.36 8.32 -1.19
CA HIS A 143 -7.12 7.58 -1.45
C HIS A 143 -7.34 6.07 -1.32
N TYR A 144 -7.05 5.32 -2.38
CA TYR A 144 -7.02 3.86 -2.41
C TYR A 144 -5.59 3.38 -2.30
N HIS A 145 -5.30 2.61 -1.25
CA HIS A 145 -3.95 2.16 -0.95
C HIS A 145 -3.44 1.08 -1.93
N GLY A 146 -2.13 0.91 -2.01
CA GLY A 146 -1.47 -0.13 -2.81
C GLY A 146 -1.39 -1.50 -2.12
N GLY A 147 -0.48 -2.36 -2.57
CA GLY A 147 -0.30 -3.72 -1.99
C GLY A 147 -0.81 -4.86 -2.87
N GLY A 148 -0.78 -4.68 -4.20
CA GLY A 148 -1.05 -5.75 -5.16
C GLY A 148 -2.42 -6.41 -5.01
N TYR A 149 -3.43 -5.67 -4.58
CA TYR A 149 -4.79 -6.17 -4.28
C TYR A 149 -4.88 -7.23 -3.16
N CYS A 150 -3.75 -7.64 -2.59
CA CYS A 150 -3.66 -8.81 -1.70
C CYS A 150 -3.22 -8.41 -0.28
N VAL A 151 -2.17 -7.58 -0.19
CA VAL A 151 -1.49 -7.21 1.05
C VAL A 151 -1.81 -5.75 1.43
N SER A 152 -1.12 -5.25 2.47
CA SER A 152 -1.26 -3.89 2.99
C SER A 152 -2.58 -3.58 3.70
N ASP A 153 -2.65 -2.35 4.21
CA ASP A 153 -3.75 -1.74 4.95
C ASP A 153 -3.80 -0.24 4.60
N PRO A 154 -4.99 0.41 4.58
CA PRO A 154 -5.10 1.86 4.32
C PRO A 154 -4.19 2.73 5.18
N LEU A 155 -3.92 2.37 6.44
CA LEU A 155 -3.05 3.17 7.30
C LEU A 155 -1.58 3.17 6.86
N GLN A 156 -1.17 2.23 6.01
CA GLN A 156 0.18 2.20 5.47
C GLN A 156 0.53 3.48 4.70
N ASP A 157 -0.46 4.12 4.06
CA ASP A 157 -0.26 5.31 3.23
C ASP A 157 -0.59 6.61 3.95
N VAL A 158 -0.61 6.60 5.29
CA VAL A 158 -0.87 7.79 6.10
C VAL A 158 0.12 8.92 5.85
N GLU A 159 1.38 8.61 5.54
CA GLU A 159 2.37 9.63 5.19
C GLU A 159 2.03 10.27 3.83
N LEU A 160 1.75 9.44 2.81
CA LEU A 160 1.37 9.90 1.48
C LEU A 160 0.08 10.74 1.52
N ALA A 161 -0.96 10.28 2.20
CA ALA A 161 -2.23 10.99 2.32
C ALA A 161 -2.09 12.33 3.07
N ASN A 162 -1.20 12.42 4.05
CA ASN A 162 -0.89 13.71 4.70
C ASN A 162 -0.10 14.66 3.78
N GLU A 163 0.83 14.13 2.97
CA GLU A 163 1.53 14.93 1.96
C GLU A 163 0.55 15.43 0.87
N GLU A 164 -0.40 14.60 0.42
CA GLU A 164 -1.49 15.00 -0.49
C GLU A 164 -2.30 16.17 0.08
N HIS A 165 -2.73 16.05 1.35
CA HIS A 165 -3.43 17.12 2.07
C HIS A 165 -2.65 18.44 2.00
N THR A 166 -1.39 18.43 2.47
CA THR A 166 -0.59 19.65 2.60
C THR A 166 -0.24 20.22 1.22
N LYS A 167 0.18 19.40 0.27
CA LYS A 167 0.60 19.86 -1.06
C LYS A 167 -0.58 20.43 -1.84
N LEU A 168 -1.74 19.78 -1.82
CA LEU A 168 -2.91 20.28 -2.53
C LEU A 168 -3.37 21.62 -1.94
N LYS A 169 -3.46 21.72 -0.61
CA LYS A 169 -3.80 22.96 0.08
C LYS A 169 -2.80 24.08 -0.22
N GLN A 170 -1.49 23.77 -0.20
CA GLN A 170 -0.44 24.74 -0.52
C GLN A 170 -0.55 25.23 -1.97
N ILE A 171 -0.69 24.32 -2.94
CA ILE A 171 -0.79 24.67 -4.36
C ILE A 171 -2.02 25.55 -4.62
N LEU A 172 -3.20 25.14 -4.11
CA LEU A 172 -4.45 25.90 -4.30
C LEU A 172 -4.37 27.31 -3.70
N LYS A 173 -3.73 27.45 -2.54
CA LYS A 173 -3.54 28.75 -1.90
C LYS A 173 -2.50 29.62 -2.62
N GLU A 174 -1.31 29.08 -2.87
CA GLU A 174 -0.17 29.86 -3.37
C GLU A 174 -0.32 30.20 -4.86
N GLN A 175 -0.77 29.25 -5.68
CA GLN A 175 -0.85 29.43 -7.13
C GLN A 175 -2.19 30.01 -7.57
N TYR A 176 -3.29 29.66 -6.89
CA TYR A 176 -4.65 30.02 -7.31
C TYR A 176 -5.39 30.94 -6.33
N GLN A 177 -4.76 31.30 -5.20
CA GLN A 177 -5.35 32.18 -4.17
C GLN A 177 -6.70 31.68 -3.63
N LEU A 178 -6.88 30.35 -3.60
CA LEU A 178 -8.07 29.69 -3.06
C LEU A 178 -7.81 29.24 -1.62
N ASP A 179 -8.55 29.79 -0.66
CA ASP A 179 -8.54 29.29 0.72
C ASP A 179 -9.52 28.12 0.85
N VAL A 180 -8.97 26.91 0.89
CA VAL A 180 -9.72 25.65 0.91
C VAL A 180 -9.33 24.81 2.12
N SER A 181 -10.28 24.02 2.61
CA SER A 181 -10.00 22.88 3.48
C SER A 181 -9.85 21.63 2.63
N VAL A 182 -8.84 20.80 2.90
CA VAL A 182 -8.62 19.54 2.19
C VAL A 182 -8.77 18.37 3.16
N ASP A 183 -9.72 17.48 2.92
CA ASP A 183 -9.84 16.24 3.67
C ASP A 183 -9.36 15.06 2.83
N VAL A 184 -8.67 14.10 3.44
CA VAL A 184 -8.21 12.89 2.76
C VAL A 184 -8.79 11.66 3.43
N LEU A 185 -9.51 10.82 2.68
CA LEU A 185 -9.99 9.53 3.15
C LEU A 185 -9.05 8.43 2.70
N LEU A 186 -8.41 7.75 3.65
CA LEU A 186 -7.77 6.46 3.40
C LEU A 186 -8.88 5.39 3.35
N ALA A 187 -9.27 5.03 2.13
CA ALA A 187 -10.38 4.11 1.89
C ALA A 187 -9.89 2.65 1.91
N ASN A 188 -10.51 1.85 2.77
CA ASN A 188 -10.30 0.40 2.79
C ASN A 188 -11.17 -0.30 1.76
N TYR A 189 -10.69 -1.44 1.27
CA TYR A 189 -11.38 -2.30 0.31
C TYR A 189 -11.05 -3.77 0.60
N ARG A 190 -11.91 -4.68 0.14
CA ARG A 190 -11.71 -6.12 0.29
C ARG A 190 -10.62 -6.63 -0.66
N LYS A 191 -9.82 -7.57 -0.18
CA LYS A 191 -8.56 -7.98 -0.80
C LYS A 191 -8.57 -9.47 -1.14
N ALA A 192 -7.77 -9.83 -2.15
CA ALA A 192 -7.47 -11.22 -2.47
C ALA A 192 -6.51 -11.83 -1.43
N PRO A 193 -6.50 -13.17 -1.26
CA PRO A 193 -7.24 -14.19 -2.00
C PRO A 193 -8.71 -14.38 -1.58
N GLU A 194 -9.16 -13.76 -0.49
CA GLU A 194 -10.52 -13.93 0.05
C GLU A 194 -11.58 -13.32 -0.88
N PHE A 195 -11.24 -12.20 -1.50
CA PHE A 195 -12.10 -11.47 -2.41
C PHE A 195 -11.36 -11.18 -3.71
N LEU A 196 -11.72 -11.90 -4.77
CA LEU A 196 -11.07 -11.82 -6.09
C LEU A 196 -11.63 -10.66 -6.92
N TYR A 197 -11.03 -10.40 -8.09
CA TYR A 197 -11.53 -9.45 -9.07
C TYR A 197 -13.03 -9.68 -9.37
N PRO A 198 -13.87 -8.64 -9.52
CA PRO A 198 -13.60 -7.21 -9.42
C PRO A 198 -13.94 -6.63 -8.03
N THR A 199 -13.85 -7.41 -6.94
CA THR A 199 -14.39 -6.98 -5.63
C THR A 199 -13.76 -5.68 -5.13
N ALA A 200 -12.44 -5.57 -5.16
CA ALA A 200 -11.72 -4.36 -4.73
C ALA A 200 -12.15 -3.12 -5.54
N LEU A 201 -12.24 -3.25 -6.87
CA LEU A 201 -12.70 -2.19 -7.77
C LEU A 201 -14.13 -1.72 -7.44
N ASN A 202 -15.04 -2.66 -7.19
CA ASN A 202 -16.41 -2.36 -6.79
C ASN A 202 -16.45 -1.64 -5.44
N ASP A 203 -15.68 -2.09 -4.44
CA ASP A 203 -15.61 -1.43 -3.14
C ASP A 203 -15.14 0.02 -3.25
N CYS A 204 -14.11 0.28 -4.07
CA CYS A 204 -13.62 1.64 -4.34
C CYS A 204 -14.68 2.49 -5.05
N PHE A 205 -15.38 1.94 -6.03
CA PHE A 205 -16.45 2.64 -6.76
C PHE A 205 -17.64 2.99 -5.85
N ASP A 206 -18.07 2.04 -5.02
CA ASP A 206 -19.16 2.22 -4.06
C ASP A 206 -18.75 3.22 -2.97
N MET A 207 -17.49 3.18 -2.54
CA MET A 207 -16.97 4.14 -1.56
C MET A 207 -16.94 5.56 -2.12
N TYR A 208 -16.56 5.74 -3.39
CA TYR A 208 -16.63 7.04 -4.05
C TYR A 208 -18.06 7.62 -4.00
N LYS A 209 -19.06 6.84 -4.40
CA LYS A 209 -20.48 7.26 -4.38
C LYS A 209 -20.98 7.54 -2.96
N TYR A 210 -20.63 6.67 -2.01
CA TYR A 210 -20.98 6.86 -0.60
C TYR A 210 -20.42 8.18 -0.06
N VAL A 211 -19.16 8.53 -0.38
CA VAL A 211 -18.57 9.79 0.08
C VAL A 211 -19.29 11.00 -0.51
N LEU A 212 -19.64 10.98 -1.80
CA LEU A 212 -20.42 12.07 -2.43
C LEU A 212 -21.73 12.32 -1.67
N GLU A 213 -22.48 11.25 -1.38
CA GLU A 213 -23.77 11.32 -0.71
C GLU A 213 -23.61 11.71 0.77
N HIS A 214 -22.76 11.00 1.51
CA HIS A 214 -22.62 11.15 2.96
C HIS A 214 -21.98 12.48 3.36
N GLU A 215 -20.98 12.95 2.61
CA GLU A 215 -20.33 14.23 2.86
C GLU A 215 -21.06 15.40 2.18
N ASN A 216 -22.14 15.12 1.45
CA ASN A 216 -22.90 16.07 0.64
C ASN A 216 -21.96 16.95 -0.22
N ILE A 217 -21.05 16.29 -0.94
CA ILE A 217 -20.02 16.94 -1.75
C ILE A 217 -20.25 16.64 -3.23
N THR A 218 -20.09 17.67 -4.05
CA THR A 218 -20.24 17.56 -5.50
C THR A 218 -18.99 16.95 -6.15
N PRO A 219 -19.11 16.13 -7.20
CA PRO A 219 -17.99 15.43 -7.85
C PRO A 219 -16.81 16.33 -8.28
N ASN A 220 -17.09 17.57 -8.68
CA ASN A 220 -16.10 18.58 -9.07
C ASN A 220 -15.22 19.10 -7.91
N HIS A 221 -15.50 18.69 -6.66
CA HIS A 221 -14.68 18.95 -5.48
C HIS A 221 -14.01 17.68 -4.93
N VAL A 222 -14.10 16.56 -5.68
CA VAL A 222 -13.51 15.28 -5.28
C VAL A 222 -12.38 14.90 -6.22
N VAL A 223 -11.23 14.58 -5.62
CA VAL A 223 -10.10 13.95 -6.27
C VAL A 223 -10.07 12.49 -5.82
N ILE A 224 -9.87 11.57 -6.76
CA ILE A 224 -9.51 10.19 -6.37
C ILE A 224 -7.99 10.04 -6.43
N SER A 225 -7.42 9.31 -5.50
CA SER A 225 -5.97 9.11 -5.42
C SER A 225 -5.64 7.65 -5.12
N GLY A 226 -4.45 7.20 -5.49
CA GLY A 226 -3.95 5.90 -5.09
C GLY A 226 -2.58 5.54 -5.65
N ASP A 227 -1.90 4.61 -4.99
CA ASP A 227 -0.59 4.09 -5.39
C ASP A 227 -0.65 2.65 -5.87
N SER A 228 0.21 2.26 -6.82
CA SER A 228 0.32 0.88 -7.31
C SER A 228 -1.03 0.31 -7.76
N ALA A 229 -1.56 -0.71 -7.07
CA ALA A 229 -2.90 -1.27 -7.28
C ALA A 229 -4.02 -0.24 -7.02
N GLY A 230 -3.86 0.65 -6.03
CA GLY A 230 -4.76 1.76 -5.77
C GLY A 230 -4.88 2.74 -6.95
N GLY A 231 -3.73 3.07 -7.55
CA GLY A 231 -3.68 3.93 -8.73
C GLY A 231 -4.34 3.30 -9.97
N GLU A 232 -4.22 1.98 -10.14
CA GLU A 232 -4.98 1.23 -11.14
C GLU A 232 -6.49 1.40 -10.91
N MET A 233 -6.94 1.20 -9.67
CA MET A 233 -8.36 1.31 -9.33
C MET A 233 -8.90 2.72 -9.55
N CYS A 234 -8.07 3.77 -9.36
CA CYS A 234 -8.43 5.13 -9.77
C CYS A 234 -8.71 5.23 -11.27
N ILE A 235 -7.78 4.76 -12.10
CA ILE A 235 -7.89 4.83 -13.56
C ILE A 235 -9.13 4.06 -14.03
N THR A 236 -9.29 2.83 -13.56
CA THR A 236 -10.41 1.95 -13.95
C THR A 236 -11.76 2.49 -13.47
N ASN A 237 -11.85 3.04 -12.27
CA ASN A 237 -13.09 3.67 -11.79
C ASN A 237 -13.41 4.99 -12.52
N CYS A 238 -12.42 5.79 -12.91
CA CYS A 238 -12.65 6.95 -13.78
C CYS A 238 -13.23 6.53 -15.14
N MET A 239 -12.68 5.48 -15.76
CA MET A 239 -13.21 4.94 -17.02
C MET A 239 -14.65 4.42 -16.86
N ARG A 240 -14.92 3.70 -15.76
CA ARG A 240 -16.25 3.20 -15.42
C ARG A 240 -17.26 4.34 -15.22
N LEU A 241 -16.92 5.33 -14.40
CA LEU A 241 -17.76 6.51 -14.17
C LEU A 241 -18.07 7.23 -15.49
N ARG A 242 -17.09 7.38 -16.39
CA ARG A 242 -17.30 8.07 -17.67
C ARG A 242 -18.35 7.36 -18.52
N LYS A 243 -18.35 6.03 -18.49
CA LYS A 243 -19.26 5.18 -19.26
C LYS A 243 -20.65 5.10 -18.61
N GLU A 244 -20.71 4.95 -17.29
CA GLU A 244 -21.94 4.59 -16.55
C GLU A 244 -22.62 5.77 -15.85
N SER A 245 -21.87 6.81 -15.47
CA SER A 245 -22.35 7.96 -14.68
C SER A 245 -21.48 9.20 -14.91
N PRO A 246 -21.44 9.75 -16.14
CA PRO A 246 -20.51 10.84 -16.51
C PRO A 246 -20.68 12.11 -15.66
N GLU A 247 -21.86 12.35 -15.10
CA GLU A 247 -22.15 13.43 -14.16
C GLU A 247 -21.46 13.27 -12.80
N LEU A 248 -21.00 12.06 -12.48
CA LEU A 248 -20.29 11.72 -11.25
C LEU A 248 -18.76 11.62 -11.45
N GLN A 249 -18.21 12.24 -12.49
CA GLN A 249 -16.76 12.26 -12.69
C GLN A 249 -16.05 13.08 -11.58
N PRO A 250 -14.99 12.56 -10.94
CA PRO A 250 -14.14 13.35 -10.06
C PRO A 250 -13.42 14.44 -10.88
N VAL A 251 -13.00 15.51 -10.21
CA VAL A 251 -12.28 16.61 -10.87
C VAL A 251 -10.89 16.20 -11.36
N ALA A 252 -10.27 15.23 -10.67
CA ALA A 252 -8.96 14.71 -11.01
C ALA A 252 -8.74 13.31 -10.43
N ALA A 253 -7.75 12.60 -10.99
CA ALA A 253 -7.18 11.39 -10.44
C ALA A 253 -5.67 11.58 -10.23
N LEU A 254 -5.17 11.26 -9.03
CA LEU A 254 -3.74 11.24 -8.69
C LEU A 254 -3.28 9.78 -8.61
N CYS A 255 -2.41 9.36 -9.53
CA CYS A 255 -1.99 7.95 -9.64
C CYS A 255 -0.48 7.84 -9.41
N TYR A 256 -0.07 7.22 -8.30
CA TYR A 256 1.34 7.05 -7.94
C TYR A 256 1.84 5.68 -8.38
N SER A 257 2.72 5.63 -9.38
CA SER A 257 3.27 4.38 -9.93
C SER A 257 2.19 3.30 -10.18
N PRO A 258 1.11 3.62 -10.93
CA PRO A 258 -0.03 2.72 -11.09
C PRO A 258 0.35 1.44 -11.83
N VAL A 259 -0.24 0.32 -11.44
CA VAL A 259 -0.13 -0.95 -12.18
C VAL A 259 -1.08 -0.90 -13.37
N VAL A 260 -0.57 -0.74 -14.59
CA VAL A 260 -1.43 -0.52 -15.78
C VAL A 260 -1.44 -1.67 -16.78
N ASP A 261 -0.41 -2.51 -16.77
CA ASP A 261 -0.26 -3.67 -17.65
C ASP A 261 -0.13 -4.95 -16.82
N PHE A 262 -1.10 -5.86 -16.92
CA PHE A 262 -1.06 -7.13 -16.18
C PHE A 262 -0.46 -8.26 -17.01
N SER A 263 -0.03 -7.97 -18.24
CA SER A 263 0.61 -8.94 -19.14
C SER A 263 2.14 -8.91 -19.05
N GLU A 264 2.73 -7.83 -18.54
CA GLU A 264 4.15 -7.75 -18.27
C GLU A 264 4.49 -8.61 -17.04
N THR A 265 5.22 -9.71 -17.26
CA THR A 265 5.64 -10.65 -16.21
C THR A 265 7.15 -10.85 -16.23
N GLY A 266 7.73 -11.21 -15.08
CA GLY A 266 9.18 -11.29 -14.90
C GLY A 266 9.80 -9.89 -14.81
N ASN A 267 11.13 -9.80 -14.97
CA ASN A 267 11.94 -8.56 -14.90
C ASN A 267 12.64 -8.25 -13.56
N ASP A 268 12.74 -9.19 -12.62
CA ASP A 268 13.54 -8.96 -11.40
C ASP A 268 15.02 -8.63 -11.68
N GLU A 269 15.56 -9.11 -12.79
CA GLU A 269 16.92 -8.76 -13.25
C GLU A 269 17.06 -7.29 -13.67
N LYS A 270 15.97 -6.66 -14.15
CA LYS A 270 15.94 -5.25 -14.55
C LYS A 270 15.67 -4.32 -13.37
N THR A 271 15.08 -4.84 -12.29
CA THR A 271 14.69 -4.08 -11.09
C THR A 271 15.37 -4.58 -9.81
N PRO A 272 16.70 -4.85 -9.81
CA PRO A 272 17.37 -5.58 -8.72
C PRO A 272 17.37 -4.84 -7.37
N TYR A 273 17.10 -3.52 -7.39
CA TYR A 273 17.07 -2.66 -6.22
C TYR A 273 15.67 -2.14 -5.86
N CYS A 274 14.63 -2.49 -6.63
CA CYS A 274 13.27 -2.11 -6.31
C CYS A 274 12.75 -2.92 -5.12
N ILE A 275 12.02 -2.28 -4.20
CA ILE A 275 11.43 -2.98 -3.05
C ILE A 275 10.48 -4.10 -3.50
N LEU A 276 9.68 -3.84 -4.54
CA LEU A 276 8.75 -4.79 -5.10
C LEU A 276 9.50 -5.72 -6.05
N ALA A 277 9.49 -7.01 -5.74
CA ALA A 277 9.95 -8.05 -6.64
C ALA A 277 8.91 -8.27 -7.74
N ALA A 278 9.37 -8.41 -8.99
CA ALA A 278 8.47 -8.55 -10.13
C ALA A 278 7.66 -9.85 -10.01
N ASN A 279 8.29 -10.95 -9.61
CA ASN A 279 7.59 -12.21 -9.35
C ASN A 279 6.47 -12.09 -8.29
N PHE A 280 6.66 -11.24 -7.28
CA PHE A 280 5.64 -11.01 -6.26
C PHE A 280 4.46 -10.20 -6.81
N ALA A 281 4.71 -9.21 -7.68
CA ALA A 281 3.64 -8.51 -8.39
C ALA A 281 2.86 -9.49 -9.29
N ASP A 282 3.55 -10.36 -10.02
CA ASP A 282 2.96 -11.40 -10.88
C ASP A 282 2.07 -12.34 -10.06
N SER A 283 2.58 -12.85 -8.93
CA SER A 283 1.84 -13.72 -8.01
C SER A 283 0.60 -13.04 -7.42
N CYS A 284 0.69 -11.75 -7.08
CA CYS A 284 -0.45 -10.96 -6.61
C CYS A 284 -1.53 -10.81 -7.71
N LEU A 285 -1.13 -10.44 -8.93
CA LEU A 285 -2.04 -10.30 -10.07
C LEU A 285 -2.69 -11.62 -10.45
N ALA A 286 -1.92 -12.72 -10.47
CA ALA A 286 -2.43 -14.06 -10.73
C ALA A 286 -3.46 -14.48 -9.67
N THR A 287 -3.21 -14.18 -8.39
CA THR A 287 -4.15 -14.44 -7.30
C THR A 287 -5.42 -13.60 -7.47
N TYR A 288 -5.28 -12.29 -7.65
CA TYR A 288 -6.40 -11.35 -7.76
C TYR A 288 -7.34 -11.69 -8.92
N THR A 289 -6.78 -12.03 -10.08
CA THR A 289 -7.53 -12.35 -11.31
C THR A 289 -7.84 -13.84 -11.48
N ARG A 290 -7.66 -14.66 -10.44
CA ARG A 290 -7.78 -16.13 -10.52
C ARG A 290 -9.14 -16.62 -11.02
N ASN A 291 -10.21 -15.86 -10.79
CA ASN A 291 -11.56 -16.19 -11.25
C ASN A 291 -11.86 -15.73 -12.70
N VAL A 292 -11.01 -14.91 -13.30
CA VAL A 292 -11.15 -14.47 -14.69
C VAL A 292 -10.42 -15.46 -15.59
N THR A 293 -11.19 -16.40 -16.16
CA THR A 293 -10.68 -17.53 -16.93
C THR A 293 -10.73 -17.32 -18.43
N ASP A 294 -11.62 -16.45 -18.92
CA ASP A 294 -11.65 -16.07 -20.34
C ASP A 294 -10.45 -15.18 -20.68
N PRO A 295 -9.64 -15.52 -21.72
CA PRO A 295 -8.45 -14.75 -22.07
C PRO A 295 -8.73 -13.31 -22.50
N GLU A 296 -9.84 -13.04 -23.20
CA GLU A 296 -10.16 -11.68 -23.63
C GLU A 296 -10.68 -10.85 -22.46
N GLU A 297 -11.53 -11.41 -21.60
CA GLU A 297 -11.92 -10.75 -20.35
C GLU A 297 -10.70 -10.43 -19.49
N ARG A 298 -9.76 -11.38 -19.36
CA ARG A 298 -8.52 -11.20 -18.59
C ARG A 298 -7.65 -10.08 -19.16
N ARG A 299 -7.50 -10.02 -20.49
CA ARG A 299 -6.80 -8.94 -21.18
C ARG A 299 -7.45 -7.58 -20.89
N LEU A 300 -8.79 -7.55 -20.89
CA LEU A 300 -9.58 -6.35 -20.61
C LEU A 300 -9.62 -5.97 -19.12
N VAL A 301 -9.03 -6.74 -18.21
CA VAL A 301 -8.83 -6.28 -16.83
C VAL A 301 -7.78 -5.17 -16.76
N SER A 302 -6.73 -5.24 -17.59
CA SER A 302 -5.64 -4.24 -17.56
C SER A 302 -6.07 -2.91 -18.17
N PRO A 303 -5.93 -1.77 -17.48
CA PRO A 303 -6.38 -0.48 -18.01
C PRO A 303 -5.60 -0.04 -19.27
N ILE A 304 -4.36 -0.52 -19.49
CA ILE A 304 -3.59 -0.21 -20.72
C ILE A 304 -4.30 -0.66 -22.01
N ASN A 305 -5.23 -1.61 -21.90
CA ASN A 305 -6.00 -2.15 -23.02
C ASN A 305 -7.28 -1.36 -23.34
N HIS A 306 -7.50 -0.20 -22.70
CA HIS A 306 -8.70 0.62 -22.86
C HIS A 306 -8.40 2.03 -23.37
N SER A 307 -9.40 2.64 -24.03
CA SER A 307 -9.32 4.05 -24.41
C SER A 307 -9.49 4.96 -23.19
N LEU A 308 -8.51 5.83 -22.95
CA LEU A 308 -8.64 6.96 -22.03
C LEU A 308 -9.32 8.19 -22.67
N ARG A 309 -9.62 8.13 -23.99
CA ARG A 309 -10.40 9.15 -24.70
C ARG A 309 -11.87 8.76 -24.75
#